data_AF-A0A1M3IRU6-F1
#
_entry.id   AF-A0A1M3IRU6-F1
#
_cell.length_a   1.000
_cell.length_b   1.000
_cell.length_c   1.000
_cell.angle_alpha   90.00
_cell.angle_beta   90.00
_cell.angle_gamma   90.00
#
_symmetry.space_group_name_H-M   'P 1'
#
loop_
_entity.id
_entity.type
_entity.pdbx_description
1 polymer ?
#
loop_
_entity_poly.entity_id
_entity_poly.type
_entity_poly.pdbx_seq_one_letter_code
_entity_poly.pdbx_strand_id
1 'polypeptide(L)'
;MKISSFAQFLVKMSPHSKCFLIYGNNENLVYFREKVILNHLKKTIPSLQVHLLEEFIISETSSLSLFESEPSPVVYLYRRANDRLLKEVEKTLNQGSHYYILASPQLNSKAKLVDFALKHPSVAAIPSYTIEDAEITKVIHDFCQETSLNLHPEAKKILFESLMSNPSTFESQLQKAALFYSGASSEFSPSAFKELFISKEEGDLFKMKEAFFKGDTVSFTQLWNTLKQDDFQDISLIRFLQAEAFRSLKGPGGGPYQIRNPLSPLQVTRLLSLLLNLETTLKWQPDLPENYLLQMLLQWLPTKSLETR
;
A
#
# COMPACT_ATOMS: atom_id res chain seq x y z
N MET A 1 10.10 21.84 10.19
CA MET A 1 9.65 22.35 8.85
C MET A 1 8.34 21.67 8.43
N LYS A 2 7.29 22.44 8.06
CA LYS A 2 6.02 21.88 7.56
C LYS A 2 6.09 21.60 6.06
N ILE A 3 5.77 20.38 5.64
CA ILE A 3 5.74 19.98 4.24
C ILE A 3 4.30 20.01 3.73
N SER A 4 4.07 20.79 2.67
CA SER A 4 2.77 20.92 2.00
C SER A 4 2.60 19.98 0.80
N SER A 5 3.72 19.56 0.19
CA SER A 5 3.76 18.53 -0.85
C SER A 5 5.03 17.71 -0.71
N PHE A 6 4.87 16.39 -0.66
CA PHE A 6 6.01 15.48 -0.49
C PHE A 6 6.91 15.47 -1.73
N ALA A 7 6.33 15.54 -2.93
CA ALA A 7 7.09 15.61 -4.19
C ALA A 7 8.01 16.83 -4.24
N GLN A 8 7.51 18.00 -3.81
CA GLN A 8 8.29 19.24 -3.74
C GLN A 8 9.38 19.16 -2.67
N PHE A 9 9.06 18.57 -1.51
CA PHE A 9 10.04 18.35 -0.45
C PHE A 9 11.23 17.50 -0.93
N LEU A 10 10.98 16.42 -1.67
CA LEU A 10 12.06 15.59 -2.22
C LEU A 10 12.98 16.36 -3.19
N VAL A 11 12.47 17.39 -3.89
CA VAL A 11 13.31 18.24 -4.77
C VAL A 11 14.14 19.23 -3.94
N LYS A 12 13.56 19.74 -2.85
CA LYS A 12 14.12 20.82 -2.03
C LYS A 12 14.58 20.31 -0.67
N MET A 13 15.00 19.04 -0.58
CA MET A 13 15.34 18.46 0.71
C MET A 13 16.53 19.25 1.27
N SER A 14 16.30 19.93 2.40
CA SER A 14 17.35 20.76 2.98
C SER A 14 18.50 19.87 3.43
N PRO A 15 19.76 20.20 3.09
CA PRO A 15 20.93 19.45 3.55
C PRO A 15 21.10 19.50 5.08
N HIS A 16 20.34 20.37 5.78
CA HIS A 16 20.34 20.49 7.24
C HIS A 16 19.28 19.61 7.91
N SER A 17 18.39 18.97 7.14
CA SER A 17 17.37 18.06 7.67
C SER A 17 18.03 16.73 8.03
N LYS A 18 18.21 16.49 9.33
CA LYS A 18 18.81 15.27 9.87
C LYS A 18 17.78 14.29 10.42
N CYS A 19 16.56 14.74 10.69
CA CYS A 19 15.48 13.89 11.16
C CYS A 19 14.22 14.05 10.31
N PHE A 20 13.60 12.94 9.97
CA PHE A 20 12.37 12.85 9.20
C PHE A 20 11.31 12.17 10.05
N LEU A 21 10.30 12.93 10.48
CA LEU A 21 9.13 12.41 11.18
C LEU A 21 8.00 12.18 10.19
N ILE A 22 7.70 10.92 9.90
CA ILE A 22 6.63 10.48 9.02
C ILE A 22 5.46 10.02 9.89
N TYR A 23 4.31 10.66 9.74
CA TYR A 23 3.16 10.44 10.61
C TYR A 23 1.84 10.51 9.87
N GLY A 24 0.82 9.80 10.34
CA GLY A 24 -0.53 9.85 9.76
C GLY A 24 -1.18 8.48 9.70
N ASN A 25 -2.52 8.46 9.64
CA ASN A 25 -3.30 7.23 9.77
C ASN A 25 -3.26 6.30 8.53
N ASN A 26 -2.63 6.70 7.43
CA ASN A 26 -2.43 5.84 6.27
C ASN A 26 -1.09 5.11 6.39
N GLU A 27 -1.10 3.92 6.98
CA GLU A 27 0.08 3.09 7.23
C GLU A 27 0.87 2.77 5.95
N ASN A 28 0.16 2.42 4.87
CA ASN A 28 0.79 2.14 3.57
C ASN A 28 1.59 3.34 3.05
N LEU A 29 1.03 4.54 3.22
CA LEU A 29 1.70 5.79 2.81
C LEU A 29 2.85 6.17 3.73
N VAL A 30 2.75 5.90 5.04
CA VAL A 30 3.88 6.06 5.97
C VAL A 30 5.06 5.20 5.53
N TYR A 31 4.82 3.92 5.27
CA TYR A 31 5.86 2.99 4.82
C TYR A 31 6.42 3.35 3.44
N PHE A 32 5.56 3.77 2.51
CA PHE A 32 5.99 4.25 1.21
C PHE A 32 6.96 5.42 1.33
N ARG A 33 6.61 6.46 2.10
CA ARG A 33 7.46 7.65 2.26
C ARG A 33 8.75 7.35 3.01
N GLU A 34 8.72 6.43 3.97
CA GLU A 34 9.92 5.92 4.65
C GLU A 34 10.91 5.38 3.60
N LYS A 35 10.43 4.52 2.70
CA LYS A 35 11.25 3.93 1.63
C LYS A 35 11.75 4.96 0.63
N VAL A 36 10.91 5.91 0.22
CA VAL A 36 11.31 6.97 -0.72
C VAL A 36 12.41 7.85 -0.14
N ILE A 37 12.29 8.27 1.13
CA ILE A 37 13.33 9.05 1.81
C ILE A 37 14.62 8.24 1.94
N LEU A 38 14.52 6.97 2.35
CA LEU A 38 15.69 6.11 2.49
C LEU A 38 16.43 5.95 1.15
N ASN A 39 15.70 5.74 0.06
CA ASN A 39 16.28 5.63 -1.28
C ASN A 39 16.92 6.95 -1.73
N HIS A 40 16.29 8.09 -1.42
CA HIS A 40 16.87 9.40 -1.71
C HIS A 40 18.18 9.64 -0.94
N LEU A 41 18.22 9.30 0.35
CA LEU A 41 19.43 9.41 1.16
C LEU A 41 20.54 8.50 0.65
N LYS A 42 20.25 7.25 0.28
CA LYS A 42 21.24 6.32 -0.30
C LYS A 42 21.82 6.80 -1.63
N LYS A 43 21.02 7.48 -2.46
CA LYS A 43 21.51 8.10 -3.71
C LYS A 43 22.45 9.26 -3.45
N THR A 44 22.14 10.06 -2.43
CA THR A 44 22.95 11.22 -2.05
C THR A 44 24.22 10.79 -1.31
N ILE A 45 24.14 9.69 -0.56
CA ILE A 45 25.18 9.17 0.30
C ILE A 45 25.31 7.65 0.06
N PRO A 46 26.13 7.22 -0.91
CA PRO A 46 26.24 5.79 -1.25
C PRO A 46 26.77 4.90 -0.11
N SER A 47 27.59 5.44 0.80
CA SER A 47 28.15 4.73 1.96
C SER A 47 27.21 4.66 3.16
N LEU A 48 25.96 5.13 3.03
CA LEU A 48 25.00 5.23 4.11
C LEU A 48 24.60 3.86 4.66
N GLN A 49 24.86 3.66 5.96
CA GLN A 49 24.44 2.46 6.67
C GLN A 49 23.02 2.64 7.23
N VAL A 50 22.23 1.56 7.26
CA VAL A 50 20.84 1.60 7.72
C VAL A 50 20.67 0.67 8.91
N HIS A 51 20.28 1.22 10.05
CA HIS A 51 20.04 0.48 11.29
C HIS A 51 18.57 0.57 11.67
N LEU A 52 17.89 -0.57 11.67
CA LEU A 52 16.54 -0.69 12.20
C LEU A 52 16.60 -0.79 13.72
N LEU A 53 15.86 0.07 14.40
CA LEU A 53 15.77 0.11 15.85
C LEU A 53 14.46 -0.55 16.33
N GLU A 54 14.56 -1.57 17.17
CA GLU A 54 13.40 -2.17 17.86
C GLU A 54 12.98 -1.32 19.08
N GLU A 55 13.99 -0.78 19.78
CA GLU A 55 13.86 0.18 20.86
C GLU A 55 14.62 1.45 20.50
N PHE A 56 14.13 2.61 20.92
CA PHE A 56 14.77 3.89 20.61
C PHE A 56 15.96 4.14 21.55
N ILE A 57 16.95 3.26 21.48
CA ILE A 57 18.20 3.33 22.23
C ILE A 57 19.29 3.53 21.19
N ILE A 58 19.80 4.76 21.12
CA ILE A 58 20.92 5.09 20.26
C ILE A 58 22.17 4.86 21.11
N SER A 59 22.89 3.78 20.81
CA SER A 59 24.20 3.52 21.41
C SER A 59 25.12 4.70 21.13
N GLU A 60 25.69 5.31 22.17
CA GLU A 60 26.66 6.42 22.06
C GLU A 60 27.95 6.02 21.29
N THR A 61 28.06 4.76 20.89
CA THR A 61 29.10 4.27 20.01
C THR A 61 28.85 4.77 18.59
N SER A 62 29.36 5.97 18.30
CA SER A 62 30.18 6.12 17.10
C SER A 62 31.20 4.99 17.12
N SER A 63 30.88 3.85 16.52
CA SER A 63 31.90 2.87 16.21
C SER A 63 32.77 3.54 15.16
N LEU A 64 33.78 4.26 15.64
CA LEU A 64 34.97 4.58 14.87
C LEU A 64 35.47 3.22 14.40
N SER A 65 35.12 2.86 13.17
CA SER A 65 35.78 1.76 12.50
C SER A 65 37.27 2.06 12.61
N LEU A 66 38.04 1.16 13.24
CA LEU A 66 39.50 1.29 13.34
C LEU A 66 40.17 1.36 11.95
N PHE A 67 39.40 1.13 10.89
CA PHE A 67 39.83 1.04 9.50
C PHE A 67 39.25 2.14 8.60
N GLU A 68 38.31 2.98 9.07
CA GLU A 68 37.77 4.09 8.28
C GLU A 68 38.30 5.44 8.81
N SER A 69 38.87 6.24 7.92
CA SER A 69 39.38 7.58 8.25
C SER A 69 38.28 8.59 8.58
N GLU A 70 37.04 8.31 8.19
CA GLU A 70 35.84 9.10 8.54
C GLU A 70 34.69 8.14 8.89
N PRO A 71 33.91 8.42 9.96
CA PRO A 71 32.77 7.58 10.32
C PRO A 71 31.70 7.62 9.24
N SER A 72 31.38 6.45 8.68
CA SER A 72 30.28 6.31 7.72
C SER A 72 28.97 6.87 8.31
N PRO A 73 28.22 7.71 7.57
CA PRO A 73 26.94 8.21 8.03
C PRO A 73 25.94 7.06 8.20
N VAL A 74 25.17 7.13 9.28
CA VAL A 74 24.19 6.10 9.66
C VAL A 74 22.79 6.71 9.63
N VAL A 75 21.81 5.99 9.07
CA VAL A 75 20.38 6.23 9.27
C VAL A 75 19.86 5.28 10.32
N TYR A 76 19.30 5.81 11.39
CA TYR A 76 18.50 5.05 12.35
C TYR A 76 17.03 5.12 11.98
N LEU A 77 16.40 3.96 11.82
CA LEU A 77 15.01 3.84 11.43
C LEU A 77 14.18 3.27 12.58
N TYR A 78 13.17 4.02 13.01
CA TYR A 78 12.31 3.63 14.14
C TYR A 78 10.83 3.82 13.81
N ARG A 79 10.06 2.72 13.79
CA ARG A 79 8.66 2.69 13.29
C ARG A 79 7.57 2.84 14.34
N ARG A 80 7.93 2.96 15.61
CA ARG A 80 6.97 3.05 16.74
C ARG A 80 7.02 4.43 17.40
N ALA A 81 7.32 5.46 16.61
CA ALA A 81 7.54 6.81 17.15
C ALA A 81 6.29 7.30 17.89
N ASN A 82 6.49 7.84 19.09
CA ASN A 82 5.43 8.34 19.95
C ASN A 82 5.96 9.48 20.84
N ASP A 83 5.05 10.19 21.51
CA ASP A 83 5.39 11.36 22.31
C ASP A 83 6.35 11.10 23.49
N ARG A 84 6.54 9.83 23.91
CA ARG A 84 7.50 9.49 24.96
C ARG A 84 8.94 9.74 24.52
N LEU A 85 9.22 9.66 23.21
CA LEU A 85 10.55 9.81 22.64
C LEU A 85 11.03 11.25 22.49
N LEU A 86 10.19 12.23 22.83
CA LEU A 86 10.50 13.63 22.57
C LEU A 86 11.85 14.04 23.18
N LYS A 87 12.11 13.63 24.43
CA LYS A 87 13.35 14.00 25.15
C LYS A 87 14.57 13.34 24.52
N GLU A 88 14.45 12.08 24.12
CA GLU A 88 15.51 11.31 23.50
C GLU A 88 15.85 11.87 22.11
N VAL A 89 14.83 12.22 21.32
CA VAL A 89 15.00 12.83 19.99
C VAL A 89 15.64 14.21 20.11
N GLU A 90 15.23 15.03 21.08
CA GLU A 90 15.87 16.32 21.38
C GLU A 90 17.34 16.17 21.76
N LYS A 91 17.68 15.15 22.57
CA LYS A 91 19.07 14.87 22.95
C LYS A 91 19.90 14.47 21.73
N THR A 92 19.39 13.58 20.88
CA THR A 92 20.15 12.94 19.80
C THR A 92 20.29 13.83 18.57
N LEU A 93 19.33 14.70 18.28
CA LEU A 93 19.43 15.68 17.20
C LEU A 93 20.62 16.64 17.33
N ASN A 94 21.06 16.88 18.56
CA ASN A 94 22.21 17.71 18.86
C ASN A 94 23.55 16.95 18.80
N GLN A 95 23.51 15.62 18.64
CA GLN A 95 24.66 14.74 18.65
C GLN A 95 24.93 14.18 17.25
N GLY A 96 25.93 14.75 16.55
CA GLY A 96 26.62 14.08 15.44
C GLY A 96 26.08 14.26 14.02
N SER A 97 26.57 13.40 13.13
CA SER A 97 26.39 13.38 11.66
C SER A 97 25.34 12.37 11.17
N HIS A 98 24.57 11.77 12.10
CA HIS A 98 23.59 10.74 11.78
C HIS A 98 22.26 11.29 11.29
N TYR A 99 21.53 10.45 10.57
CA TYR A 99 20.17 10.69 10.12
C TYR A 99 19.19 9.83 10.91
N TYR A 100 17.98 10.34 11.08
CA TYR A 100 16.90 9.66 11.80
C TYR A 100 15.64 9.61 10.94
N ILE A 101 15.06 8.43 10.78
CA ILE A 101 13.72 8.28 10.18
C ILE A 101 12.81 7.72 11.27
N LEU A 102 11.89 8.57 11.73
CA LEU A 102 10.88 8.24 12.73
C LEU A 102 9.54 8.07 12.00
N ALA A 103 9.01 6.86 11.98
CA ALA A 103 7.72 6.56 11.38
C ALA A 103 6.70 6.21 12.46
N SER A 104 5.46 6.67 12.31
CA SER A 104 4.35 6.25 13.18
C SER A 104 2.99 6.49 12.54
N PRO A 105 2.25 5.41 12.21
CA PRO A 105 0.87 5.53 11.71
C PRO A 105 -0.12 6.06 12.76
N GLN A 106 0.24 5.98 14.04
CA GLN A 106 -0.64 6.34 15.16
C GLN A 106 -0.54 7.83 15.53
N LEU A 107 0.50 8.52 15.07
CA LEU A 107 0.69 9.94 15.34
C LEU A 107 -0.24 10.80 14.46
N ASN A 108 -0.89 11.76 15.10
CA ASN A 108 -1.72 12.76 14.44
C ASN A 108 -1.10 14.16 14.60
N SER A 109 -1.67 15.14 13.91
CA SER A 109 -1.17 16.52 13.89
C SER A 109 -1.13 17.23 15.25
N LYS A 110 -1.82 16.70 16.27
CA LYS A 110 -1.86 17.26 17.63
C LYS A 110 -0.80 16.66 18.57
N ALA A 111 -0.06 15.65 18.12
CA ALA A 111 0.96 15.00 18.94
C ALA A 111 2.11 15.95 19.26
N LYS A 112 2.70 15.83 20.46
CA LYS A 112 3.80 16.69 20.90
C LYS A 112 5.04 16.53 20.04
N LEU A 113 5.34 15.31 19.60
CA LEU A 113 6.45 15.03 18.71
C LEU A 113 6.28 15.70 17.34
N VAL A 114 5.04 15.82 16.86
CA VAL A 114 4.73 16.51 15.60
C VAL A 114 4.88 18.02 15.76
N ASP A 115 4.38 18.60 16.86
CA ASP A 115 4.54 20.03 17.17
C ASP A 115 6.03 20.40 17.27
N PHE A 116 6.84 19.57 17.94
CA PHE A 116 8.28 19.70 17.98
C PHE A 116 8.90 19.67 16.56
N ALA A 117 8.57 18.66 15.75
CA ALA A 117 9.11 18.50 14.40
C ALA A 117 8.75 19.68 13.47
N LEU A 118 7.58 20.29 13.66
CA LEU A 118 7.17 21.46 12.88
C LEU A 118 8.04 22.68 13.22
N LYS A 119 8.37 22.87 14.50
CA LYS A 119 9.15 24.01 15.02
C LYS A 119 10.66 23.86 14.83
N HIS A 120 11.18 22.63 14.90
CA HIS A 120 12.61 22.39 14.84
C HIS A 120 13.15 22.51 13.39
N PRO A 121 14.26 23.26 13.16
CA PRO A 121 14.78 23.52 11.81
C PRO A 121 15.39 22.26 11.16
N SER A 122 16.03 21.39 11.94
CA SER A 122 16.66 20.16 11.45
C SER A 122 15.71 18.97 11.31
N VAL A 123 14.41 19.17 11.56
CA VAL A 123 13.39 18.12 11.51
C VAL A 123 12.36 18.42 10.42
N ALA A 124 12.14 17.43 9.57
CA ALA A 124 11.10 17.45 8.55
C ALA A 124 9.86 16.69 9.05
N ALA A 125 8.72 17.38 9.15
CA ALA A 125 7.45 16.75 9.52
C ALA A 125 6.65 16.40 8.25
N ILE A 126 6.43 15.11 8.02
CA ILE A 126 5.91 14.53 6.77
C ILE A 126 4.54 13.87 7.03
N PRO A 127 3.43 14.55 6.67
CA PRO A 127 2.07 14.09 6.96
C PRO A 127 1.53 13.10 5.91
N SER A 128 1.32 11.84 6.29
CA SER A 128 0.81 10.73 5.46
C SER A 128 -0.70 10.51 5.64
N TYR A 129 -1.50 11.47 5.16
CA TYR A 129 -2.96 11.38 5.15
C TYR A 129 -3.52 11.03 3.77
N THR A 130 -3.02 11.70 2.74
CA THR A 130 -3.48 11.58 1.35
C THR A 130 -2.29 11.37 0.44
N ILE A 131 -2.45 10.47 -0.53
CA ILE A 131 -1.47 10.22 -1.58
C ILE A 131 -1.62 11.33 -2.63
N GLU A 132 -0.51 11.90 -3.07
CA GLU A 132 -0.48 12.90 -4.14
C GLU A 132 -0.09 12.24 -5.47
N ASP A 133 -0.85 12.48 -6.55
CA ASP A 133 -0.53 11.95 -7.89
C ASP A 133 0.88 12.36 -8.35
N ALA A 134 1.29 13.59 -8.01
CA ALA A 134 2.62 14.11 -8.32
C ALA A 134 3.73 13.33 -7.61
N GLU A 135 3.49 12.82 -6.40
CA GLU A 135 4.44 12.01 -5.64
C GLU A 135 4.65 10.64 -6.30
N ILE A 136 3.58 9.95 -6.68
CA ILE A 136 3.69 8.64 -7.36
C ILE A 136 4.30 8.79 -8.74
N THR A 137 3.88 9.81 -9.49
CA THR A 137 4.40 10.06 -10.84
C THR A 137 5.90 10.35 -10.82
N LYS A 138 6.34 11.20 -9.87
CA LYS A 138 7.78 11.47 -9.68
C LYS A 138 8.54 10.20 -9.37
N VAL A 139 8.03 9.39 -8.45
CA VAL A 139 8.69 8.16 -8.04
C VAL A 139 8.80 7.13 -9.19
N ILE A 140 7.77 6.97 -10.01
CA ILE A 140 7.83 6.13 -11.22
C ILE A 140 8.85 6.68 -12.21
N HIS A 141 8.85 8.00 -12.42
CA HIS A 141 9.76 8.67 -13.34
C HIS A 141 11.22 8.49 -12.91
N ASP A 142 11.55 8.79 -11.65
CA ASP A 142 12.90 8.67 -11.09
C ASP A 142 13.39 7.21 -11.19
N PHE A 143 12.52 6.23 -10.91
CA PHE A 143 12.84 4.83 -11.11
C PHE A 143 13.17 4.49 -12.57
N CYS A 144 12.32 4.90 -13.52
CA CYS A 144 12.55 4.62 -14.94
C CYS A 144 13.88 5.20 -15.42
N GLN A 145 14.24 6.40 -14.95
CA GLN A 145 15.53 7.02 -15.26
C GLN A 145 16.70 6.20 -14.69
N GLU A 146 16.61 5.77 -13.44
CA GLU A 146 17.66 5.01 -12.75
C GLU A 146 17.93 3.65 -13.38
N THR A 147 16.86 2.95 -13.76
CA THR A 147 16.97 1.62 -14.37
C THR A 147 17.11 1.68 -15.88
N SER A 148 17.18 2.88 -16.48
CA SER A 148 17.15 3.09 -17.93
C SER A 148 15.98 2.35 -18.62
N LEU A 149 14.85 2.24 -17.93
CA LEU A 149 13.66 1.56 -18.45
C LEU A 149 12.81 2.54 -19.25
N ASN A 150 12.50 2.16 -20.48
CA ASN A 150 11.54 2.89 -21.30
C ASN A 150 10.16 2.22 -21.25
N LEU A 151 9.39 2.51 -20.20
CA LEU A 151 8.02 1.99 -20.08
C LEU A 151 7.06 2.72 -21.03
N HIS A 152 6.24 1.95 -21.75
CA HIS A 152 5.13 2.47 -22.56
C HIS A 152 4.14 3.28 -21.68
N PRO A 153 3.48 4.34 -22.19
CA PRO A 153 2.54 5.15 -21.41
C PRO A 153 1.46 4.35 -20.67
N GLU A 154 0.91 3.31 -21.31
CA GLU A 154 -0.10 2.45 -20.67
C GLU A 154 0.48 1.63 -19.51
N ALA A 155 1.73 1.17 -19.62
CA ALA A 155 2.42 0.49 -18.52
C ALA A 155 2.69 1.45 -17.35
N LYS A 156 3.10 2.69 -17.63
CA LYS A 156 3.24 3.73 -16.59
C LYS A 156 1.92 4.00 -15.88
N LYS A 157 0.81 4.03 -16.63
CA LYS A 157 -0.53 4.20 -16.07
C LYS A 157 -0.95 3.03 -15.17
N ILE A 158 -0.74 1.79 -15.60
CA ILE A 158 -1.02 0.59 -14.79
C ILE A 158 -0.22 0.62 -13.49
N LEU A 159 1.08 0.92 -13.58
CA LEU A 159 1.96 1.02 -12.43
C LEU A 159 1.51 2.15 -11.50
N PHE A 160 1.14 3.31 -12.04
CA PHE A 160 0.58 4.42 -11.28
C PHE A 160 -0.68 4.01 -10.52
N GLU A 161 -1.65 3.39 -11.19
CA GLU A 161 -2.90 2.93 -10.56
C GLU A 161 -2.64 1.89 -9.46
N SER A 162 -1.68 0.98 -9.67
CA SER A 162 -1.27 -0.02 -8.68
C SER A 162 -0.59 0.61 -7.45
N LEU A 163 0.31 1.58 -7.66
CA LEU A 163 0.97 2.28 -6.56
C LEU A 163 0.01 3.20 -5.79
N MET A 164 -0.95 3.83 -6.47
CA MET A 164 -1.99 4.62 -5.83
C MET A 164 -2.93 3.77 -4.97
N SER A 165 -3.24 2.54 -5.39
CA SER A 165 -4.11 1.65 -4.63
C SER A 165 -3.40 1.04 -3.42
N ASN A 166 -2.12 0.65 -3.57
CA ASN A 166 -1.36 0.05 -2.49
C ASN A 166 0.13 0.47 -2.50
N PRO A 167 0.45 1.66 -1.94
CA PRO A 167 1.82 2.17 -1.88
C PRO A 167 2.80 1.27 -1.12
N SER A 168 2.32 0.38 -0.24
CA SER A 168 3.19 -0.52 0.51
C SER A 168 3.90 -1.54 -0.39
N THR A 169 3.31 -1.87 -1.53
CA THR A 169 3.88 -2.81 -2.52
C THR A 169 4.85 -2.14 -3.49
N PHE A 170 5.13 -0.86 -3.27
CA PHE A 170 5.90 -0.02 -4.19
C PHE A 170 7.18 -0.65 -4.73
N GLU A 171 8.04 -1.08 -3.82
CA GLU A 171 9.37 -1.59 -4.16
C GLU A 171 9.28 -2.87 -4.99
N SER A 172 8.37 -3.78 -4.63
CA SER A 172 8.19 -5.04 -5.35
C SER A 172 7.56 -4.83 -6.72
N GLN A 173 6.59 -3.93 -6.86
CA GLN A 173 5.96 -3.63 -8.15
C GLN A 173 6.93 -2.98 -9.13
N LEU A 174 7.76 -2.03 -8.66
CA LEU A 174 8.82 -1.48 -9.49
C LEU A 174 9.86 -2.52 -9.91
N GLN A 175 10.32 -3.36 -8.99
CA GLN A 175 11.28 -4.42 -9.30
C GLN A 175 10.73 -5.43 -10.32
N LYS A 176 9.46 -5.82 -10.19
CA LYS A 176 8.77 -6.65 -11.20
C LYS A 176 8.77 -5.97 -12.57
N ALA A 177 8.44 -4.66 -12.62
CA ALA A 177 8.48 -3.91 -13.86
C ALA A 177 9.87 -3.91 -14.50
N ALA A 178 10.93 -3.74 -13.70
CA ALA A 178 12.30 -3.80 -14.17
C ALA A 178 12.69 -5.16 -14.72
N LEU A 179 12.40 -6.24 -13.99
CA LEU A 179 12.71 -7.60 -14.42
C LEU A 179 11.95 -7.97 -15.69
N PHE A 180 10.71 -7.51 -15.83
CA PHE A 180 9.90 -7.79 -17.00
C PHE A 180 10.38 -7.03 -18.24
N TYR A 181 10.80 -5.78 -18.09
CA TYR A 181 11.27 -4.93 -19.19
C TYR A 181 12.80 -4.90 -19.36
N SER A 182 13.57 -5.79 -18.71
CA SER A 182 15.04 -5.78 -18.75
C SER A 182 15.67 -6.21 -20.09
N GLY A 183 15.07 -5.87 -21.24
CA GLY A 183 15.57 -6.19 -22.58
C GLY A 183 15.16 -5.13 -23.61
N ALA A 184 16.09 -4.80 -24.51
CA ALA A 184 16.01 -3.69 -25.47
C ALA A 184 14.95 -3.82 -26.60
N SER A 185 14.03 -4.79 -26.53
CA SER A 185 13.11 -5.08 -27.65
C SER A 185 11.76 -5.68 -27.25
N SER A 186 11.34 -5.53 -25.99
CA SER A 186 10.10 -6.18 -25.56
C SER A 186 8.89 -5.25 -25.73
N GLU A 187 8.27 -5.32 -26.91
CA GLU A 187 6.89 -4.85 -27.12
C GLU A 187 5.93 -5.77 -26.35
N PHE A 188 5.87 -5.61 -25.02
CA PHE A 188 4.89 -6.34 -24.24
C PHE A 188 3.52 -5.68 -24.36
N SER A 189 2.48 -6.52 -24.50
CA SER A 189 1.12 -6.02 -24.50
C SER A 189 0.77 -5.43 -23.11
N PRO A 190 -0.01 -4.33 -23.06
CA PRO A 190 -0.50 -3.78 -21.80
C PRO A 190 -1.28 -4.79 -20.94
N SER A 191 -1.90 -5.80 -21.56
CA SER A 191 -2.62 -6.87 -20.86
C SER A 191 -1.67 -7.80 -20.09
N ALA A 192 -0.57 -8.23 -20.71
CA ALA A 192 0.44 -9.06 -20.05
C ALA A 192 1.11 -8.31 -18.90
N PHE A 193 1.35 -7.01 -19.07
CA PHE A 193 1.88 -6.17 -18.00
C PHE A 193 0.91 -6.08 -16.82
N LYS A 194 -0.40 -5.90 -17.08
CA LYS A 194 -1.43 -5.81 -16.04
C LYS A 194 -1.51 -7.06 -15.16
N GLU A 195 -1.29 -8.24 -15.74
CA GLU A 195 -1.29 -9.53 -15.03
C GLU A 195 -0.11 -9.69 -14.06
N LEU A 196 0.95 -8.87 -14.15
CA LEU A 196 2.09 -8.91 -13.22
C LEU A 196 1.82 -8.22 -11.87
N PHE A 197 0.97 -7.19 -11.88
CA PHE A 197 0.73 -6.32 -10.72
C PHE A 197 -0.40 -6.81 -9.84
N ILE A 198 -1.32 -7.56 -10.44
CA ILE A 198 -2.42 -8.21 -9.75
C ILE A 198 -1.95 -9.64 -9.49
N SER A 199 -1.84 -10.07 -8.22
CA SER A 199 -1.58 -11.50 -7.98
C SER A 199 -2.70 -12.32 -8.64
N LYS A 200 -2.39 -13.50 -9.20
CA LYS A 200 -3.42 -14.36 -9.83
C LYS A 200 -4.66 -14.47 -8.93
N GLU A 201 -4.43 -14.70 -7.64
CA GLU A 201 -5.44 -14.74 -6.59
C GLU A 201 -6.25 -13.44 -6.46
N GLU A 202 -5.60 -12.28 -6.35
CA GLU A 202 -6.28 -10.99 -6.25
C GLU A 202 -7.07 -10.68 -7.52
N GLY A 203 -6.54 -11.05 -8.69
CA GLY A 203 -7.18 -10.88 -9.98
C GLY A 203 -8.38 -11.77 -10.15
N ASP A 204 -8.28 -13.01 -9.71
CA ASP A 204 -9.37 -13.97 -9.75
C ASP A 204 -10.46 -13.62 -8.72
N LEU A 205 -10.10 -13.08 -7.54
CA LEU A 205 -11.05 -12.48 -6.59
C LEU A 205 -11.79 -11.29 -7.20
N PHE A 206 -11.09 -10.38 -7.88
CA PHE A 206 -11.73 -9.23 -8.52
C PHE A 206 -12.64 -9.65 -9.69
N LYS A 207 -12.20 -10.59 -10.53
CA LYS A 207 -13.05 -11.15 -11.59
C LYS A 207 -14.26 -11.87 -10.99
N MET A 208 -14.07 -12.62 -9.90
CA MET A 208 -15.14 -13.36 -9.22
C MET A 208 -16.18 -12.39 -8.68
N LYS A 209 -15.71 -11.32 -8.03
CA LYS A 209 -16.57 -10.21 -7.61
C LYS A 209 -17.36 -9.65 -8.78
N GLU A 210 -16.71 -9.28 -9.87
CA GLU A 210 -17.40 -8.70 -11.01
C GLU A 210 -18.47 -9.64 -11.57
N ALA A 211 -18.14 -10.93 -11.74
CA ALA A 211 -19.10 -11.94 -12.18
C ALA A 211 -20.28 -12.06 -11.21
N PHE A 212 -20.02 -12.05 -9.89
CA PHE A 212 -21.04 -12.10 -8.85
C PHE A 212 -22.00 -10.90 -8.93
N PHE A 213 -21.49 -9.67 -8.93
CA PHE A 213 -22.35 -8.49 -8.98
C PHE A 213 -23.02 -8.27 -10.34
N LYS A 214 -22.48 -8.83 -11.43
CA LYS A 214 -23.11 -8.84 -12.77
C LYS A 214 -24.19 -9.92 -12.92
N GLY A 215 -24.33 -10.85 -11.96
CA GLY A 215 -25.21 -12.01 -12.11
C GLY A 215 -24.73 -13.02 -13.15
N ASP A 216 -23.42 -13.03 -13.46
CA ASP A 216 -22.81 -14.01 -14.38
C ASP A 216 -22.50 -15.30 -13.62
N THR A 217 -23.48 -16.19 -13.57
CA THR A 217 -23.41 -17.47 -12.85
C THR A 217 -22.29 -18.38 -13.35
N VAL A 218 -22.00 -18.35 -14.66
CA VAL A 218 -21.01 -19.23 -15.30
C VAL A 218 -19.62 -18.78 -14.92
N SER A 219 -19.29 -17.51 -15.15
CA SER A 219 -17.97 -16.97 -14.78
C SER A 219 -17.75 -16.99 -13.27
N PHE A 220 -18.78 -16.70 -12.46
CA PHE A 220 -18.68 -16.77 -11.00
C PHE A 220 -18.36 -18.19 -10.52
N THR A 221 -19.05 -19.21 -11.05
CA THR A 221 -18.82 -20.62 -10.68
C THR A 221 -17.41 -21.08 -11.07
N GLN A 222 -16.95 -20.72 -12.27
CA GLN A 222 -15.59 -21.06 -12.73
C GLN A 222 -14.54 -20.46 -11.81
N LEU A 223 -14.64 -19.16 -11.52
CA LEU A 223 -13.68 -18.46 -10.66
C LEU A 223 -13.73 -18.92 -9.21
N TRP A 224 -14.91 -19.24 -8.69
CA TRP A 224 -15.06 -19.87 -7.37
C TRP A 224 -14.27 -21.18 -7.30
N ASN A 225 -14.44 -22.06 -8.30
CA ASN A 225 -13.74 -23.34 -8.34
C ASN A 225 -12.22 -23.16 -8.49
N THR A 226 -11.77 -22.20 -9.31
CA THR A 226 -10.33 -21.87 -9.42
C THR A 226 -9.76 -21.43 -8.08
N LEU A 227 -10.44 -20.53 -7.36
CA LEU A 227 -9.99 -20.09 -6.04
C LEU A 227 -9.99 -21.24 -5.03
N LYS A 228 -11.01 -22.12 -5.06
CA LYS A 228 -11.04 -23.32 -4.21
C LYS A 228 -9.92 -24.31 -4.51
N GLN A 229 -9.50 -24.43 -5.77
CA GLN A 229 -8.34 -25.24 -6.17
C GLN A 229 -7.02 -24.65 -5.67
N ASP A 230 -6.93 -23.32 -5.57
CA ASP A 230 -5.80 -22.58 -5.00
C ASP A 230 -5.87 -22.49 -3.46
N ASP A 231 -6.58 -23.43 -2.80
CA ASP A 231 -6.76 -23.54 -1.33
C ASP A 231 -7.29 -22.27 -0.62
N PHE A 232 -8.03 -21.42 -1.33
CA PHE A 232 -8.63 -20.23 -0.71
C PHE A 232 -9.67 -20.62 0.36
N GLN A 233 -9.55 -20.00 1.54
CA GLN A 233 -10.47 -20.27 2.65
C GLN A 233 -11.86 -19.67 2.37
N ASP A 234 -12.91 -20.46 2.59
CA ASP A 234 -14.31 -20.06 2.38
C ASP A 234 -14.68 -18.80 3.17
N ILE A 235 -14.21 -18.70 4.42
CA ILE A 235 -14.45 -17.52 5.26
C ILE A 235 -13.85 -16.24 4.67
N SER A 236 -12.71 -16.35 3.99
CA SER A 236 -12.06 -15.22 3.33
C SER A 236 -12.85 -14.77 2.10
N LEU A 237 -13.38 -15.70 1.31
CA LEU A 237 -14.26 -15.40 0.16
C LEU A 237 -15.55 -14.70 0.60
N ILE A 238 -16.19 -15.20 1.65
CA ILE A 238 -17.41 -14.59 2.21
C ILE A 238 -17.13 -13.19 2.72
N ARG A 239 -16.07 -12.99 3.51
CA ARG A 239 -15.68 -11.66 4.03
C ARG A 239 -15.31 -10.67 2.93
N PHE A 240 -14.68 -11.15 1.87
CA PHE A 240 -14.39 -10.33 0.70
C PHE A 240 -15.68 -9.83 0.04
N LEU A 241 -16.65 -10.72 -0.21
CA LEU A 241 -17.97 -10.32 -0.74
C LEU A 241 -18.73 -9.39 0.20
N GLN A 242 -18.63 -9.59 1.53
CA GLN A 242 -19.22 -8.68 2.52
C GLN A 242 -18.61 -7.28 2.43
N ALA A 243 -17.29 -7.18 2.35
CA ALA A 243 -16.58 -5.91 2.23
C ALA A 243 -17.01 -5.16 0.95
N GLU A 244 -17.14 -5.85 -0.18
CA GLU A 244 -17.58 -5.25 -1.45
C GLU A 244 -19.06 -4.85 -1.43
N ALA A 245 -19.93 -5.64 -0.78
CA ALA A 245 -21.31 -5.27 -0.54
C ALA A 245 -21.41 -4.00 0.32
N PHE A 246 -20.63 -3.90 1.40
CA PHE A 246 -20.56 -2.68 2.22
C PHE A 246 -20.02 -1.47 1.44
N ARG A 247 -19.01 -1.66 0.58
CA ARG A 247 -18.51 -0.59 -0.31
C ARG A 247 -19.60 -0.09 -1.25
N SER A 248 -20.47 -0.96 -1.72
CA SER A 248 -21.60 -0.60 -2.60
C SER A 248 -22.63 0.32 -1.92
N LEU A 249 -22.77 0.27 -0.57
CA LEU A 249 -23.63 1.19 0.19
C LEU A 249 -23.07 2.61 0.31
N LYS A 250 -21.74 2.77 0.25
CA LYS A 250 -21.08 4.06 0.49
C LYS A 250 -21.18 5.02 -0.71
N GLY A 251 -21.88 4.64 -1.77
CA GLY A 251 -21.94 5.38 -3.03
C GLY A 251 -20.60 5.39 -3.77
N PRO A 252 -20.49 6.08 -4.91
CA PRO A 252 -19.25 6.17 -5.68
C PRO A 252 -18.17 6.98 -4.93
N GLY A 253 -17.46 6.33 -4.00
CA GLY A 253 -16.21 6.86 -3.45
C GLY A 253 -15.11 6.73 -4.50
N GLY A 254 -14.51 7.85 -4.92
CA GLY A 254 -13.72 8.06 -6.16
C GLY A 254 -12.45 7.23 -6.39
N GLY A 255 -12.49 5.91 -6.24
CA GLY A 255 -11.44 4.99 -6.68
C GLY A 255 -11.68 4.43 -8.09
N PRO A 256 -10.63 3.98 -8.80
CA PRO A 256 -10.69 3.52 -10.19
C PRO A 256 -11.42 2.17 -10.41
N TYR A 257 -11.87 1.51 -9.34
CA TYR A 257 -12.50 0.18 -9.37
C TYR A 257 -13.99 0.19 -9.00
N GLN A 258 -14.76 1.14 -9.54
CA GLN A 258 -16.19 1.28 -9.23
C GLN A 258 -17.08 0.36 -10.07
N ILE A 259 -18.06 -0.23 -9.40
CA ILE A 259 -19.12 -1.08 -9.96
C ILE A 259 -20.03 -0.19 -10.84
N ARG A 260 -20.18 -0.55 -12.12
CA ARG A 260 -21.02 0.21 -13.08
C ARG A 260 -22.54 0.01 -12.92
N ASN A 261 -22.99 -0.97 -12.13
CA ASN A 261 -24.41 -1.17 -11.78
C ASN A 261 -24.56 -1.31 -10.26
N PRO A 262 -24.84 -0.23 -9.51
CA PRO A 262 -25.01 -0.34 -8.07
C PRO A 262 -26.25 -1.17 -7.74
N LEU A 263 -26.08 -2.21 -6.92
CA LEU A 263 -27.21 -2.86 -6.26
C LEU A 263 -28.02 -1.81 -5.49
N SER A 264 -29.35 -1.92 -5.51
CA SER A 264 -30.19 -1.07 -4.67
C SER A 264 -29.87 -1.29 -3.19
N PRO A 265 -30.08 -0.28 -2.31
CA PRO A 265 -29.85 -0.44 -0.87
C PRO A 265 -30.53 -1.69 -0.29
N LEU A 266 -31.74 -2.00 -0.74
CA LEU A 266 -32.48 -3.20 -0.32
C LEU A 266 -31.79 -4.50 -0.77
N GLN A 267 -31.28 -4.56 -2.00
CA GLN A 267 -30.51 -5.72 -2.48
C GLN A 267 -29.22 -5.90 -1.68
N VAL A 268 -28.53 -4.80 -1.35
CA VAL A 268 -27.32 -4.88 -0.53
C VAL A 268 -27.62 -5.34 0.88
N THR A 269 -28.69 -4.85 1.52
CA THR A 269 -29.10 -5.33 2.85
C THR A 269 -29.39 -6.84 2.83
N ARG A 270 -30.13 -7.33 1.82
CA ARG A 270 -30.42 -8.76 1.65
C ARG A 270 -29.15 -9.59 1.46
N LEU A 271 -28.21 -9.09 0.64
CA LEU A 271 -26.91 -9.73 0.43
C LEU A 271 -26.12 -9.84 1.73
N LEU A 272 -26.00 -8.75 2.47
CA LEU A 272 -25.26 -8.72 3.72
C LEU A 272 -25.86 -9.67 4.76
N SER A 273 -27.19 -9.74 4.85
CA SER A 273 -27.87 -10.71 5.72
C SER A 273 -27.56 -12.15 5.32
N LEU A 274 -27.58 -12.48 4.02
CA LEU A 274 -27.19 -13.81 3.54
C LEU A 274 -25.73 -14.12 3.89
N LEU A 275 -24.80 -13.22 3.57
CA LEU A 275 -23.37 -13.44 3.80
C LEU A 275 -23.04 -13.56 5.29
N LEU A 276 -23.74 -12.83 6.16
CA LEU A 276 -23.58 -12.95 7.61
C LEU A 276 -24.07 -14.31 8.11
N ASN A 277 -25.21 -14.78 7.58
CA ASN A 277 -25.72 -16.11 7.90
C ASN A 277 -24.74 -17.18 7.44
N LEU A 278 -24.21 -17.09 6.22
CA LEU A 278 -23.22 -18.05 5.70
C LEU A 278 -21.93 -18.06 6.52
N GLU A 279 -21.40 -16.89 6.92
CA GLU A 279 -20.22 -16.81 7.79
C GLU A 279 -20.50 -17.46 9.16
N THR A 280 -21.69 -17.24 9.72
CA THR A 280 -22.09 -17.84 11.00
C THR A 280 -22.21 -19.35 10.87
N THR A 281 -22.87 -19.84 9.82
CA THR A 281 -23.00 -21.26 9.50
C THR A 281 -21.62 -21.94 9.37
N LEU A 282 -20.68 -21.32 8.66
CA LEU A 282 -19.31 -21.86 8.53
C LEU A 282 -18.57 -21.96 9.86
N LYS A 283 -18.81 -21.05 10.81
CA LYS A 283 -18.13 -21.06 12.11
C LYS A 283 -18.69 -22.11 13.06
N TRP A 284 -19.98 -22.42 12.96
CA TRP A 284 -20.70 -23.20 13.96
C TRP A 284 -21.17 -24.57 13.45
N GLN A 285 -21.09 -24.84 12.14
CA GLN A 285 -21.43 -26.13 11.56
C GLN A 285 -20.22 -26.71 10.82
N PRO A 286 -19.54 -27.73 11.39
CA PRO A 286 -18.34 -28.31 10.79
C PRO A 286 -18.64 -29.17 9.56
N ASP A 287 -19.86 -29.73 9.46
CA ASP A 287 -20.23 -30.74 8.46
C ASP A 287 -21.15 -30.18 7.37
N LEU A 288 -20.69 -29.15 6.66
CA LEU A 288 -21.44 -28.58 5.54
C LEU A 288 -21.23 -29.40 4.25
N PRO A 289 -22.28 -29.57 3.41
CA PRO A 289 -22.14 -30.20 2.11
C PRO A 289 -21.09 -29.50 1.24
N GLU A 290 -20.37 -30.29 0.43
CA GLU A 290 -19.49 -29.75 -0.59
C GLU A 290 -20.28 -28.82 -1.52
N ASN A 291 -19.77 -27.60 -1.73
CA ASN A 291 -20.43 -26.53 -2.49
C ASN A 291 -21.68 -25.88 -1.87
N TYR A 292 -22.00 -26.14 -0.59
CA TYR A 292 -23.13 -25.48 0.09
C TYR A 292 -23.12 -23.96 -0.07
N LEU A 293 -21.96 -23.33 0.15
CA LEU A 293 -21.81 -21.88 0.02
C LEU A 293 -22.06 -21.39 -1.40
N LEU A 294 -21.47 -22.06 -2.39
CA LEU A 294 -21.62 -21.73 -3.79
C LEU A 294 -23.10 -21.81 -4.19
N GLN A 295 -23.81 -22.85 -3.76
CA GLN A 295 -25.25 -22.99 -4.04
C GLN A 295 -26.07 -21.85 -3.45
N MET A 296 -25.82 -21.49 -2.18
CA MET A 296 -26.53 -20.38 -1.53
C MET A 296 -26.24 -19.03 -2.20
N LEU A 297 -25.00 -18.80 -2.61
CA LEU A 297 -24.60 -17.59 -3.33
C LEU A 297 -25.21 -17.53 -4.74
N LEU A 298 -25.25 -18.65 -5.47
CA LEU A 298 -25.87 -18.74 -6.79
C LEU A 298 -27.38 -18.49 -6.75
N GLN A 299 -28.06 -18.97 -5.70
CA GLN A 299 -29.49 -18.70 -5.49
C GLN A 299 -29.79 -17.23 -5.24
N TRP A 300 -28.83 -16.50 -4.67
CA TRP A 300 -28.99 -15.07 -4.40
C TRP A 300 -28.73 -14.19 -5.62
N LEU A 301 -27.85 -14.63 -6.53
CA LEU A 301 -27.40 -13.82 -7.66
C LEU A 301 -28.60 -13.13 -8.34
N PRO A 302 -28.53 -11.80 -8.55
CA PRO A 302 -29.61 -11.08 -9.19
C PRO A 302 -29.83 -11.76 -10.54
N THR A 303 -31.00 -12.40 -10.69
CA THR A 303 -31.42 -12.94 -11.99
C THR A 303 -31.24 -11.80 -12.97
N LYS A 304 -30.48 -12.05 -14.07
CA LYS A 304 -30.49 -11.12 -15.22
C LYS A 304 -31.96 -10.78 -15.42
N SER A 305 -32.28 -9.48 -15.39
CA SER A 305 -33.65 -9.04 -15.63
C SER A 305 -34.15 -9.80 -16.86
N LEU A 306 -35.36 -10.31 -16.75
CA LEU A 306 -36.11 -10.98 -17.82
C LEU A 306 -36.42 -10.00 -18.97
N GLU A 307 -35.48 -9.15 -19.36
CA GLU A 307 -35.61 -8.09 -20.37
C GLU A 307 -34.85 -8.44 -21.68
N THR A 308 -34.26 -9.63 -21.78
CA THR A 308 -33.62 -10.11 -23.03
C THR A 308 -33.94 -11.58 -23.34
N ARG A 309 -35.20 -11.99 -23.16
CA ARG A 309 -35.78 -13.13 -23.87
C ARG A 309 -36.79 -12.65 -24.88
#